data_AF-A0A251UFX2-F1
#
_entry.id   AF-A0A251UFX2-F1
#
_cell.length_a   1.000
_cell.length_b   1.000
_cell.length_c   1.000
_cell.angle_alpha   90.00
_cell.angle_beta   90.00
_cell.angle_gamma   90.00
#
_symmetry.space_group_name_H-M   'P 1'
#
loop_
_entity.id
_entity.type
_entity.pdbx_description
1 polymer ?
#
loop_
_entity_poly.entity_id
_entity_poly.type
_entity_poly.pdbx_seq_one_letter_code
_entity_poly.pdbx_strand_id
1 'polypeptide(L)'
;MFILDDYAGNQDLGNTSTEDVIFLHGFMSSSYIWTETIFPELVSSKYRLFAVDLLGFGSSPKPRECLYTLNDHLEMIEKSVIREFDLKSFHLVAHSMGCIIALALAAKYPNSLKSITLVAPPYFITSEEEDPSEIALKRLAYKSVWPPLLFGSAFMTWYEHLGRCVCFVLCRHHKTWEKILKLVTRKRKLSFLVMDLFRHTHHSAWHTMHNVICGGAKMMDPCLEILRRVGARVTVVQGSRDQVVPVECSNNIKVMVPDAEVKIIKGANHNKVIMGREKQFAEDLEHIWDSVNDAVNSRNQDLGNTSTEDVIFLHGFMSSSYIWTETIFPELVSSKYRLFAVDLLGFGSSPKPRECLYTLNDHLEMIEKSVIREFDLKSFHLVAHSMGCIIALALAAKYPNSLKSITLVAPPYFITSEEEDPSEIALKRLAYKSVWPPLLFGSAFMTWYEHLGRCVCFVLCRHHKTWEKILKLVTRKRKLSFLVMDLFRHTHHSAWHTMHNVICGGAKMMDPCLEILRRVGARVTVVQGSRDQVVPVECSNNIKVMVPDAEVKIIKGANHNKVIMGREKQFAEDLEHIWDSVNDAVNSR
;
A
#
# COMPACT_ATOMS: atom_id res chain seq x y z
N MET A 1 15.77 5.70 11.52
CA MET A 1 15.49 4.61 12.48
C MET A 1 16.84 4.04 12.89
N PHE A 2 17.05 3.63 14.14
CA PHE A 2 18.27 2.90 14.50
C PHE A 2 18.06 1.42 14.19
N ILE A 3 19.02 0.82 13.48
CA ILE A 3 18.99 -0.55 13.01
C ILE A 3 20.27 -1.21 13.50
N LEU A 4 20.11 -2.36 14.16
CA LEU A 4 21.22 -3.26 14.42
C LEU A 4 21.16 -4.36 13.37
N ASP A 5 22.10 -4.30 12.44
CA ASP A 5 22.39 -5.34 11.45
C ASP A 5 23.50 -6.22 12.05
N ASP A 6 23.22 -7.51 12.26
CA ASP A 6 24.23 -8.48 12.68
C ASP A 6 24.76 -9.16 11.41
N TYR A 7 25.82 -8.57 10.84
CA TYR A 7 26.49 -9.11 9.65
C TYR A 7 27.24 -10.39 10.05
N ALA A 8 26.57 -11.54 9.96
CA ALA A 8 27.20 -12.85 10.13
C ALA A 8 28.15 -13.12 8.94
N GLY A 9 29.38 -12.64 9.05
CA GLY A 9 30.59 -13.19 8.43
C GLY A 9 30.64 -13.21 6.90
N ASN A 10 31.50 -12.36 6.34
CA ASN A 10 32.07 -12.52 5.00
C ASN A 10 32.85 -13.86 4.93
N GLN A 11 32.19 -14.96 4.60
CA GLN A 11 32.82 -16.17 4.10
C GLN A 11 32.09 -16.56 2.82
N ASP A 12 32.83 -16.59 1.72
CA ASP A 12 32.40 -17.10 0.42
C ASP A 12 31.80 -18.50 0.57
N LEU A 13 30.48 -18.56 0.70
CA LEU A 13 29.68 -19.76 0.53
C LEU A 13 28.91 -19.60 -0.77
N GLY A 14 29.25 -20.46 -1.72
CA GLY A 14 28.69 -20.43 -3.07
C GLY A 14 27.16 -20.38 -3.08
N ASN A 15 26.63 -19.41 -3.80
CA ASN A 15 25.33 -19.42 -4.47
C ASN A 15 24.05 -19.72 -3.65
N THR A 16 24.04 -19.53 -2.33
CA THR A 16 22.79 -19.49 -1.55
C THR A 16 22.37 -18.04 -1.31
N SER A 17 21.23 -17.63 -1.86
CA SER A 17 20.67 -16.29 -1.63
C SER A 17 20.32 -16.11 -0.16
N THR A 18 20.93 -15.12 0.51
CA THR A 18 20.60 -14.73 1.88
C THR A 18 19.22 -14.09 1.95
N GLU A 19 18.36 -14.50 2.88
CA GLU A 19 16.99 -13.99 3.03
C GLU A 19 16.87 -12.90 4.10
N ASP A 20 16.03 -11.89 3.85
CA ASP A 20 15.88 -10.76 4.77
C ASP A 20 14.79 -11.00 5.82
N VAL A 21 15.06 -10.68 7.08
CA VAL A 21 14.10 -10.81 8.20
C VAL A 21 14.03 -9.51 8.99
N ILE A 22 12.84 -8.91 9.08
CA ILE A 22 12.59 -7.66 9.83
C ILE A 22 11.91 -7.98 11.16
N PHE A 23 12.52 -7.55 12.27
CA PHE A 23 12.02 -7.71 13.63
C PHE A 23 11.49 -6.39 14.22
N LEU A 24 10.21 -6.39 14.63
CA LEU A 24 9.52 -5.23 15.21
C LEU A 24 9.16 -5.47 16.68
N HIS A 25 9.66 -4.60 17.57
CA HIS A 25 9.41 -4.73 19.02
C HIS A 25 8.04 -4.20 19.48
N GLY A 26 7.66 -4.53 20.71
CA GLY A 26 6.42 -4.08 21.35
C GLY A 26 6.45 -2.67 21.96
N PHE A 27 5.32 -2.25 22.55
CA PHE A 27 5.20 -0.94 23.20
C PHE A 27 6.18 -0.80 24.38
N MET A 28 6.83 0.36 24.52
CA MET A 28 7.86 0.64 25.54
C MET A 28 9.06 -0.33 25.54
N SER A 29 9.32 -0.99 24.41
CA SER A 29 10.49 -1.86 24.19
C SER A 29 11.45 -1.23 23.17
N SER A 30 12.45 -1.99 22.73
CA SER A 30 13.39 -1.62 21.68
C SER A 30 13.88 -2.87 20.92
N SER A 31 14.70 -2.67 19.88
CA SER A 31 15.42 -3.72 19.14
C SER A 31 16.19 -4.69 20.04
N TYR A 32 16.60 -4.27 21.25
CA TYR A 32 17.32 -5.13 22.21
C TYR A 32 16.56 -6.39 22.60
N ILE A 33 15.22 -6.41 22.54
CA ILE A 33 14.46 -7.63 22.77
C ILE A 33 14.87 -8.73 21.78
N TRP A 34 15.20 -8.39 20.55
CA TRP A 34 15.59 -9.34 19.51
C TRP A 34 17.09 -9.60 19.54
N THR A 35 17.92 -8.55 19.64
CA THR A 35 19.38 -8.68 19.56
C THR A 35 20.00 -9.35 20.78
N GLU A 36 19.40 -9.21 21.96
CA GLU A 36 19.93 -9.83 23.19
C GLU A 36 19.30 -11.19 23.49
N THR A 37 18.26 -11.61 22.76
CA THR A 37 17.57 -12.87 23.03
C THR A 37 17.56 -13.82 21.84
N ILE A 38 17.14 -13.36 20.66
CA ILE A 38 16.92 -14.24 19.50
C ILE A 38 18.13 -14.28 18.57
N PHE A 39 18.77 -13.14 18.29
CA PHE A 39 19.90 -13.09 17.36
C PHE A 39 21.06 -14.00 17.77
N PRO A 40 21.44 -14.12 19.07
CA PRO A 40 22.52 -15.01 19.48
C PRO A 40 22.23 -16.50 19.22
N GLU A 41 20.95 -16.87 19.10
CA GLU A 41 20.50 -18.24 18.81
C GLU A 41 20.33 -18.48 17.30
N LEU A 42 20.22 -17.42 16.49
CA LEU A 42 20.12 -17.48 15.03
C LEU A 42 21.52 -17.37 14.39
N VAL A 43 22.30 -18.46 14.48
CA VAL A 43 23.70 -18.50 14.01
C VAL A 43 23.81 -18.82 12.50
N SER A 44 22.69 -19.05 11.82
CA SER A 44 22.65 -19.43 10.41
C SER A 44 22.99 -18.25 9.49
N SER A 45 24.01 -18.40 8.63
CA SER A 45 24.37 -17.42 7.58
C SER A 45 23.34 -17.30 6.46
N LYS A 46 22.23 -18.05 6.52
CA LYS A 46 21.14 -17.99 5.53
C LYS A 46 20.31 -16.70 5.62
N TYR A 47 20.28 -16.05 6.79
CA TYR A 47 19.36 -14.95 7.07
C TYR A 47 20.10 -13.65 7.40
N ARG A 48 19.67 -12.55 6.78
CA ARG A 48 20.08 -11.19 7.13
C ARG A 48 19.03 -10.58 8.06
N LEU A 49 19.43 -10.31 9.31
CA LEU A 49 18.50 -9.99 10.39
C LEU A 49 18.49 -8.49 10.69
N PHE A 50 17.31 -7.87 10.66
CA PHE A 50 17.12 -6.45 10.92
C PHE A 50 16.30 -6.24 12.20
N ALA A 51 16.95 -5.89 13.31
CA ALA A 51 16.24 -5.49 14.53
C ALA A 51 15.98 -3.98 14.54
N VAL A 52 14.71 -3.59 14.51
CA VAL A 52 14.33 -2.20 14.24
C VAL A 52 13.81 -1.50 15.49
N ASP A 53 14.45 -0.38 15.88
CA ASP A 53 13.89 0.52 16.89
C ASP A 53 12.75 1.35 16.31
N LEU A 54 11.50 1.14 16.75
CA LEU A 54 10.34 1.88 16.29
C LEU A 54 10.49 3.40 16.52
N LEU A 55 9.95 4.20 15.60
CA LEU A 55 9.95 5.67 15.68
C LEU A 55 9.46 6.11 17.07
N GLY A 56 10.25 6.93 17.77
CA GLY A 56 9.90 7.35 19.13
C GLY A 56 10.41 6.48 20.27
N PHE A 57 11.01 5.32 19.98
CA PHE A 57 11.54 4.34 20.94
C PHE A 57 13.02 4.06 20.71
N GLY A 58 13.66 3.33 21.64
CA GLY A 58 15.06 2.92 21.56
C GLY A 58 16.02 4.06 21.20
N SER A 59 16.88 3.83 20.23
CA SER A 59 17.81 4.80 19.65
C SER A 59 17.22 5.55 18.44
N SER A 60 15.99 5.23 18.03
CA SER A 60 15.32 5.93 16.93
C SER A 60 15.00 7.40 17.24
N PRO A 61 14.86 8.25 16.20
CA PRO A 61 14.49 9.66 16.36
C PRO A 61 13.19 9.84 17.16
N LYS A 62 13.12 10.92 17.93
CA LYS A 62 11.95 11.28 18.76
C LYS A 62 11.48 12.71 18.45
N PRO A 63 11.10 13.00 17.19
CA PRO A 63 10.68 14.34 16.77
C PRO A 63 9.47 14.82 17.58
N ARG A 64 9.51 16.08 18.03
CA ARG A 64 8.45 16.69 18.87
C ARG A 64 7.18 17.04 18.09
N GLU A 65 7.28 17.20 16.78
CA GLU A 65 6.16 17.58 15.90
C GLU A 65 5.51 16.37 15.21
N CYS A 66 5.96 15.15 15.52
CA CYS A 66 5.44 13.94 14.90
C CYS A 66 4.25 13.38 15.67
N LEU A 67 3.21 12.95 14.96
CA LEU A 67 2.02 12.37 15.57
C LEU A 67 2.12 10.86 15.77
N TYR A 68 3.25 10.22 15.41
CA TYR A 68 3.49 8.78 15.58
C TYR A 68 2.30 7.92 15.10
N THR A 69 1.74 8.29 13.94
CA THR A 69 0.67 7.53 13.31
C THR A 69 1.19 6.21 12.75
N LEU A 70 0.29 5.25 12.51
CA LEU A 70 0.66 4.00 11.84
C LEU A 70 1.44 4.25 10.54
N ASN A 71 1.01 5.23 9.73
CA ASN A 71 1.71 5.62 8.51
C ASN A 71 3.10 6.22 8.77
N ASP A 72 3.30 6.99 9.84
CA ASP A 72 4.63 7.53 10.19
C ASP A 72 5.61 6.39 10.51
N HIS A 73 5.15 5.34 11.19
CA HIS A 73 5.95 4.15 11.44
C HIS A 73 6.28 3.39 10.15
N LEU A 74 5.29 3.20 9.26
CA LEU A 74 5.48 2.52 7.97
C LEU A 74 6.46 3.27 7.07
N GLU A 75 6.30 4.59 6.93
CA GLU A 75 7.21 5.43 6.14
C GLU A 75 8.63 5.38 6.67
N MET A 76 8.81 5.35 7.99
CA MET A 76 10.13 5.29 8.61
C MET A 76 10.79 3.93 8.36
N ILE A 77 10.07 2.81 8.49
CA ILE A 77 10.59 1.47 8.18
C ILE A 77 10.95 1.37 6.69
N GLU A 78 10.09 1.87 5.82
CA GLU A 78 10.33 1.88 4.38
C GLU A 78 11.59 2.66 4.00
N LYS A 79 11.75 3.87 4.54
CA LYS A 79 12.90 4.73 4.22
C LYS A 79 14.21 4.18 4.80
N SER A 80 14.18 3.58 5.98
CA SER A 80 15.41 3.23 6.72
C SER A 80 15.82 1.76 6.63
N VAL A 81 14.88 0.85 6.35
CA VAL A 81 15.16 -0.58 6.24
C VAL A 81 14.97 -1.00 4.79
N ILE A 82 13.75 -0.91 4.26
CA ILE A 82 13.41 -1.51 2.96
C ILE A 82 14.21 -0.87 1.82
N ARG A 83 14.21 0.46 1.72
CA ARG A 83 14.91 1.18 0.64
C ARG A 83 16.41 1.27 0.85
N GLU A 84 16.85 1.45 2.09
CA GLU A 84 18.27 1.62 2.41
C GLU A 84 19.06 0.33 2.13
N PHE A 85 18.47 -0.82 2.40
CA PHE A 85 19.12 -2.13 2.25
C PHE A 85 18.60 -2.96 1.05
N ASP A 86 17.79 -2.33 0.18
CA ASP A 86 17.19 -2.91 -1.04
C ASP A 86 16.45 -4.25 -0.80
N LEU A 87 15.56 -4.29 0.21
CA LEU A 87 14.81 -5.50 0.55
C LEU A 87 13.71 -5.75 -0.49
N LYS A 88 13.95 -6.71 -1.40
CA LYS A 88 12.97 -7.12 -2.42
C LYS A 88 11.89 -8.05 -1.87
N SER A 89 12.28 -8.92 -0.92
CA SER A 89 11.39 -9.85 -0.24
C SER A 89 11.89 -10.09 1.17
N PHE A 90 10.99 -10.20 2.15
CA PHE A 90 11.37 -10.33 3.56
C PHE A 90 10.36 -11.13 4.39
N HIS A 91 10.85 -11.68 5.50
CA HIS A 91 10.03 -12.21 6.58
C HIS A 91 9.79 -11.12 7.62
N LEU A 92 8.60 -11.12 8.24
CA LEU A 92 8.27 -10.23 9.35
C LEU A 92 8.14 -11.02 10.65
N VAL A 93 8.80 -10.55 11.69
CA VAL A 93 8.60 -11.04 13.07
C VAL A 93 8.27 -9.85 13.94
N ALA A 94 7.17 -9.93 14.69
CA ALA A 94 6.75 -8.81 15.50
C ALA A 94 6.20 -9.22 16.86
N HIS A 95 6.41 -8.39 17.87
CA HIS A 95 5.90 -8.61 19.22
C HIS A 95 4.93 -7.52 19.64
N SER A 96 3.79 -7.90 20.23
CA SER A 96 2.83 -7.00 20.87
C SER A 96 2.35 -5.90 19.90
N MET A 97 2.43 -4.61 20.28
CA MET A 97 2.12 -3.48 19.39
C MET A 97 2.82 -3.56 18.02
N GLY A 98 4.04 -4.10 17.95
CA GLY A 98 4.76 -4.30 16.70
C GLY A 98 3.96 -5.12 15.68
N CYS A 99 3.08 -6.02 16.14
CA CYS A 99 2.19 -6.80 15.29
C CYS A 99 1.23 -5.94 14.47
N ILE A 100 0.73 -4.83 15.02
CA ILE A 100 -0.15 -3.90 14.30
C ILE A 100 0.61 -3.25 13.15
N ILE A 101 1.85 -2.82 13.42
CA ILE A 101 2.73 -2.22 12.41
C ILE A 101 3.14 -3.26 11.36
N ALA A 102 3.46 -4.48 11.78
CA ALA A 102 3.82 -5.59 10.90
C ALA A 102 2.68 -5.96 9.97
N LEU A 103 1.44 -6.09 10.48
CA LEU A 103 0.25 -6.35 9.67
C LEU A 103 0.04 -5.25 8.63
N ALA A 104 0.19 -3.98 9.03
CA ALA A 104 0.04 -2.86 8.10
C ALA A 104 1.17 -2.79 7.05
N LEU A 105 2.40 -3.16 7.43
CA LEU A 105 3.53 -3.25 6.52
C LEU A 105 3.36 -4.40 5.53
N ALA A 106 2.91 -5.55 6.03
CA ALA A 106 2.60 -6.74 5.24
C ALA A 106 1.47 -6.49 4.23
N ALA A 107 0.43 -5.77 4.64
CA ALA A 107 -0.66 -5.36 3.75
C ALA A 107 -0.23 -4.31 2.72
N LYS A 108 0.78 -3.47 3.04
CA LYS A 108 1.37 -2.50 2.10
C LYS A 108 2.30 -3.18 1.08
N TYR A 109 3.00 -4.24 1.48
CA TYR A 109 3.96 -4.97 0.65
C TYR A 109 3.62 -6.47 0.54
N PRO A 110 2.41 -6.83 0.07
CA PRO A 110 1.96 -8.22 0.06
C PRO A 110 2.84 -9.11 -0.83
N ASN A 111 3.33 -8.57 -1.96
CA ASN A 111 4.15 -9.31 -2.92
C ASN A 111 5.61 -9.51 -2.45
N SER A 112 6.09 -8.67 -1.52
CA SER A 112 7.43 -8.80 -0.93
C SER A 112 7.41 -9.63 0.36
N LEU A 113 6.24 -9.98 0.88
CA LEU A 113 6.12 -10.72 2.14
C LEU A 113 6.27 -12.23 1.90
N LYS A 114 7.29 -12.85 2.50
CA LYS A 114 7.46 -14.32 2.49
C LYS A 114 6.67 -15.01 3.61
N SER A 115 6.77 -14.49 4.83
CA SER A 115 5.94 -14.91 5.96
C SER A 115 5.84 -13.82 7.01
N ILE A 116 4.83 -13.94 7.88
CA ILE A 116 4.66 -13.06 9.03
C ILE A 116 4.42 -13.87 10.30
N THR A 117 5.25 -13.63 11.32
CA THR A 117 5.13 -14.21 12.66
C THR A 117 4.70 -13.13 13.65
N LEU A 118 3.50 -13.27 14.18
CA LEU A 118 2.88 -12.37 15.15
C LEU A 118 2.98 -12.95 16.55
N VAL A 119 3.76 -12.32 17.42
CA VAL A 119 3.96 -12.76 18.79
C VAL A 119 3.15 -11.87 19.74
N ALA A 120 2.18 -12.47 20.43
CA ALA A 120 1.24 -11.78 21.29
C ALA A 120 0.48 -10.61 20.61
N PRO A 121 -0.21 -10.82 19.47
CA PRO A 121 -0.84 -9.73 18.72
C PRO A 121 -2.13 -9.20 19.38
N PRO A 122 -2.26 -7.89 19.64
CA PRO A 122 -3.47 -7.30 20.19
C PRO A 122 -4.56 -7.15 19.12
N TYR A 123 -5.32 -8.22 18.86
CA TYR A 123 -6.42 -8.23 17.87
C TYR A 123 -7.79 -8.47 18.53
N PHE A 124 -8.66 -7.47 18.46
CA PHE A 124 -9.98 -7.51 19.08
C PHE A 124 -11.07 -7.46 18.00
N ILE A 125 -11.86 -8.53 17.85
CA ILE A 125 -13.03 -8.52 16.95
C ILE A 125 -14.07 -7.54 17.47
N THR A 126 -14.62 -6.74 16.56
CA THR A 126 -15.66 -5.76 16.85
C THR A 126 -17.02 -6.20 16.33
N SER A 127 -18.07 -6.02 17.13
CA SER A 127 -19.46 -6.04 16.65
C SER A 127 -19.78 -4.73 15.91
N GLU A 128 -20.79 -4.72 15.04
CA GLU A 128 -21.16 -3.55 14.21
C GLU A 128 -21.51 -2.27 15.00
N GLU A 129 -21.69 -2.38 16.33
CA GLU A 129 -22.16 -1.28 17.20
C GLU A 129 -21.04 -0.59 18.01
N GLU A 130 -19.83 -1.14 18.11
CA GLU A 130 -18.76 -0.63 18.99
C GLU A 130 -17.50 -0.13 18.23
N ASP A 131 -16.89 0.97 18.68
CA ASP A 131 -15.64 1.49 18.09
C ASP A 131 -14.43 0.60 18.49
N PRO A 132 -13.69 -0.02 17.53
CA PRO A 132 -12.48 -0.79 17.81
C PRO A 132 -11.44 -0.07 18.66
N SER A 133 -11.33 1.26 18.49
CA SER A 133 -10.41 2.09 19.27
C SER A 133 -10.84 2.17 20.75
N GLU A 134 -12.15 2.23 21.01
CA GLU A 134 -12.69 2.24 22.37
C GLU A 134 -12.58 0.88 23.05
N ILE A 135 -12.76 -0.21 22.31
CA ILE A 135 -12.56 -1.58 22.83
C ILE A 135 -11.09 -1.77 23.21
N ALA A 136 -10.16 -1.39 22.33
CA ALA A 136 -8.74 -1.43 22.63
C ALA A 136 -8.41 -0.61 23.90
N LEU A 137 -8.93 0.62 24.00
CA LEU A 137 -8.79 1.46 25.20
C LEU A 137 -9.36 0.79 26.46
N LYS A 138 -10.60 0.28 26.43
CA LYS A 138 -11.25 -0.36 27.58
C LYS A 138 -10.51 -1.62 28.05
N ARG A 139 -9.97 -2.40 27.11
CA ARG A 139 -9.23 -3.64 27.40
C ARG A 139 -7.81 -3.37 27.90
N LEU A 140 -7.15 -2.33 27.39
CA LEU A 140 -5.83 -1.89 27.87
C LEU A 140 -5.90 -1.15 29.21
N ALA A 141 -7.00 -0.42 29.45
CA ALA A 141 -7.25 0.35 30.67
C ALA A 141 -7.81 -0.49 31.82
N TYR A 142 -7.56 -1.81 31.84
CA TYR A 142 -8.14 -2.72 32.83
C TYR A 142 -7.82 -2.24 34.26
N LYS A 143 -8.87 -2.15 35.08
CA LYS A 143 -8.85 -1.68 36.47
C LYS A 143 -8.14 -2.68 37.39
N SER A 144 -6.83 -2.79 37.28
CA SER A 144 -6.03 -3.51 38.27
C SER A 144 -4.98 -2.59 38.86
N VAL A 145 -5.02 -2.45 40.20
CA VAL A 145 -4.01 -1.73 40.99
C VAL A 145 -2.67 -2.51 41.03
N TRP A 146 -2.68 -3.76 40.53
CA TRP A 146 -1.55 -4.69 40.60
C TRP A 146 -1.54 -5.67 39.42
N PRO A 147 -0.37 -6.05 38.83
CA PRO A 147 1.00 -5.59 39.12
C PRO A 147 1.32 -4.16 38.63
N PRO A 148 2.40 -3.52 39.15
CA PRO A 148 2.74 -2.11 38.89
C PRO A 148 2.84 -1.70 37.41
N LEU A 149 3.23 -2.62 36.53
CA LEU A 149 3.30 -2.37 35.08
C LEU A 149 1.90 -2.17 34.45
N LEU A 150 0.90 -2.94 34.89
CA LEU A 150 -0.50 -2.78 34.45
C LEU A 150 -1.16 -1.57 35.11
N PHE A 151 -0.76 -1.22 36.33
CA PHE A 151 -1.18 0.02 36.98
C PHE A 151 -0.69 1.24 36.20
N GLY A 152 0.55 1.23 35.70
CA GLY A 152 1.11 2.29 34.87
C GLY A 152 0.31 2.53 33.59
N SER A 153 -0.04 1.47 32.86
CA SER A 153 -0.85 1.58 31.62
C SER A 153 -2.27 2.07 31.89
N ALA A 154 -2.91 1.60 32.96
CA ALA A 154 -4.24 2.08 33.38
C ALA A 154 -4.22 3.55 33.82
N PHE A 155 -3.20 3.95 34.61
CA PHE A 155 -3.03 5.33 35.09
C PHE A 155 -2.77 6.33 33.96
N MET A 156 -1.94 5.95 32.97
CA MET A 156 -1.70 6.75 31.77
C MET A 156 -2.98 6.98 30.96
N THR A 157 -3.93 6.04 31.00
CA THR A 157 -5.20 6.12 30.28
C THR A 157 -6.27 6.91 31.04
N TRP A 158 -6.30 6.84 32.37
CA TRP A 158 -7.32 7.52 33.20
C TRP A 158 -7.00 8.98 33.50
N TYR A 159 -5.71 9.29 33.65
CA TYR A 159 -5.25 10.64 34.01
C TYR A 159 -4.26 11.12 32.97
N GLU A 160 -4.74 11.36 31.74
CA GLU A 160 -3.94 11.78 30.59
C GLU A 160 -2.88 12.85 30.92
N HIS A 161 -3.28 13.92 31.60
CA HIS A 161 -2.36 15.00 31.97
C HIS A 161 -1.33 14.59 33.04
N LEU A 162 -1.75 13.79 34.03
CA LEU A 162 -0.88 13.34 35.11
C LEU A 162 0.10 12.26 34.64
N GLY A 163 -0.37 11.34 33.78
CA GLY A 163 0.44 10.34 33.12
C GLY A 163 1.52 10.95 32.21
N ARG A 164 1.15 11.96 31.41
CA ARG A 164 2.14 12.73 30.61
C ARG A 164 3.20 13.37 31.49
N CYS A 165 2.82 13.95 32.63
CA CYS A 165 3.76 14.54 33.59
C CYS A 165 4.69 13.48 34.22
N VAL A 166 4.14 12.35 34.68
CA VAL A 166 4.94 11.25 35.28
C VAL A 166 5.90 10.67 34.25
N CYS A 167 5.41 10.36 33.04
CA CYS A 167 6.24 9.84 31.95
C CYS A 167 7.33 10.85 31.53
N PHE A 168 7.01 12.16 31.50
CA PHE A 168 8.00 13.21 31.24
C PHE A 168 9.11 13.24 32.30
N VAL A 169 8.76 13.19 33.58
CA VAL A 169 9.74 13.18 34.69
C VAL A 169 10.61 11.91 34.64
N LEU A 170 10.00 10.74 34.42
CA LEU A 170 10.72 9.48 34.33
C LEU A 170 11.69 9.45 33.15
N CYS A 171 11.23 9.82 31.94
CA CYS A 171 12.07 9.78 30.74
C CYS A 171 13.15 10.87 30.73
N ARG A 172 12.84 12.09 31.23
CA ARG A 172 13.80 13.20 31.29
C ARG A 172 14.97 12.89 32.22
N HIS A 173 14.72 12.16 33.30
CA HIS A 173 15.73 11.82 34.31
C HIS A 173 16.23 10.37 34.22
N HIS A 174 16.08 9.69 33.07
CA HIS A 174 16.42 8.26 32.93
C HIS A 174 17.86 7.91 33.37
N LYS A 175 18.86 8.77 33.11
CA LYS A 175 20.26 8.54 33.57
C LYS A 175 20.38 8.59 35.09
N THR A 176 19.58 9.41 35.75
CA THR A 176 19.51 9.48 37.21
C THR A 176 18.83 8.24 37.76
N TRP A 177 17.71 7.82 37.16
CA TRP A 177 17.02 6.58 37.51
C TRP A 177 17.90 5.35 37.32
N GLU A 178 18.66 5.28 36.23
CA GLU A 178 19.64 4.21 35.99
C GLU A 178 20.67 4.14 37.12
N LYS A 179 21.24 5.28 37.54
CA LYS A 179 22.19 5.33 38.66
C LYS A 179 21.56 4.88 39.98
N ILE A 180 20.35 5.36 40.28
CA ILE A 180 19.59 4.96 41.47
C ILE A 180 19.31 3.46 41.44
N LEU A 181 18.82 2.93 40.33
CA LEU A 181 18.51 1.51 40.18
C LEU A 181 19.76 0.64 40.27
N LYS A 182 20.90 1.05 39.69
CA LYS A 182 22.19 0.35 39.88
C LYS A 182 22.63 0.34 41.34
N LEU A 183 22.44 1.45 42.05
CA LEU A 183 22.75 1.56 43.48
C LEU A 183 21.85 0.64 44.33
N VAL A 184 20.53 0.69 44.10
CA VAL A 184 19.52 -0.08 44.85
C VAL A 184 19.62 -1.57 44.57
N THR A 185 19.77 -1.96 43.30
CA THR A 185 19.87 -3.38 42.90
C THR A 185 21.27 -3.96 43.11
N ARG A 186 22.26 -3.13 43.43
CA ARG A 186 23.70 -3.47 43.49
C ARG A 186 24.24 -4.12 42.21
N LYS A 187 23.54 -3.99 41.07
CA LYS A 187 23.97 -4.54 39.78
C LYS A 187 24.78 -3.50 39.01
N ARG A 188 25.93 -3.93 38.45
CA ARG A 188 26.76 -3.09 37.58
C ARG A 188 26.08 -2.75 36.25
N LYS A 189 25.30 -3.70 35.70
CA LYS A 189 24.47 -3.53 34.49
C LYS A 189 23.02 -3.89 34.81
N LEU A 190 22.08 -3.03 34.39
CA LEU A 190 20.65 -3.30 34.45
C LEU A 190 20.23 -4.09 33.20
N SER A 191 19.17 -4.90 33.33
CA SER A 191 18.58 -5.59 32.17
C SER A 191 18.09 -4.57 31.13
N PHE A 192 18.24 -4.90 29.84
CA PHE A 192 17.76 -4.06 28.75
C PHE A 192 16.27 -3.73 28.87
N LEU A 193 15.43 -4.64 29.40
CA LEU A 193 13.99 -4.39 29.64
C LEU A 193 13.75 -3.19 30.55
N VAL A 194 14.58 -3.03 31.59
CA VAL A 194 14.47 -1.91 32.53
C VAL A 194 14.95 -0.62 31.88
N MET A 195 15.98 -0.70 31.03
CA MET A 195 16.52 0.47 30.33
C MET A 195 15.58 0.98 29.25
N ASP A 196 14.93 0.09 28.51
CA ASP A 196 14.04 0.43 27.40
C ASP A 196 12.75 1.11 27.86
N LEU A 197 12.31 0.83 29.10
CA LEU A 197 11.20 1.52 29.76
C LEU A 197 11.42 3.04 29.84
N PHE A 198 12.65 3.53 29.68
CA PHE A 198 12.96 4.96 29.73
C PHE A 198 13.49 5.52 28.39
N ARG A 199 13.55 4.72 27.33
CA ARG A 199 14.10 5.12 26.01
C ARG A 199 13.03 5.63 25.05
N HIS A 200 12.10 6.43 25.56
CA HIS A 200 11.07 7.09 24.78
C HIS A 200 10.81 8.49 25.34
N THR A 201 9.97 9.28 24.66
CA THR A 201 9.43 10.51 25.23
C THR A 201 7.98 10.29 25.63
N HIS A 202 7.48 11.07 26.58
CA HIS A 202 6.04 11.04 26.90
C HIS A 202 5.17 11.30 25.66
N HIS A 203 5.63 12.19 24.78
CA HIS A 203 4.96 12.54 23.54
C HIS A 203 4.91 11.34 22.59
N SER A 204 6.04 10.68 22.33
CA SER A 204 6.10 9.50 21.48
C SER A 204 5.30 8.32 22.02
N ALA A 205 5.39 8.04 23.33
CA ALA A 205 4.62 6.97 23.95
C ALA A 205 3.11 7.22 23.88
N TRP A 206 2.67 8.45 24.21
CA TRP A 206 1.25 8.83 24.15
C TRP A 206 0.69 8.72 22.74
N HIS A 207 1.37 9.36 21.78
CA HIS A 207 0.89 9.40 20.40
C HIS A 207 0.92 8.01 19.74
N THR A 208 1.93 7.19 20.02
CA THR A 208 1.96 5.81 19.53
C THR A 208 0.83 4.98 20.13
N MET A 209 0.60 5.06 21.44
CA MET A 209 -0.51 4.36 22.08
C MET A 209 -1.86 4.75 21.46
N HIS A 210 -2.10 6.05 21.27
CA HIS A 210 -3.37 6.53 20.73
C HIS A 210 -3.51 6.22 19.23
N ASN A 211 -2.49 6.48 18.41
CA ASN A 211 -2.61 6.43 16.95
C ASN A 211 -2.23 5.07 16.34
N VAL A 212 -1.43 4.25 17.03
CA VAL A 212 -1.07 2.89 16.59
C VAL A 212 -1.89 1.85 17.32
N ILE A 213 -1.90 1.83 18.66
CA ILE A 213 -2.61 0.77 19.39
C ILE A 213 -4.12 0.96 19.29
N CYS A 214 -4.63 2.15 19.62
CA CYS A 214 -6.08 2.42 19.58
C CYS A 214 -6.54 2.70 18.14
N GLY A 215 -5.81 3.57 17.43
CA GLY A 215 -6.13 3.94 16.05
C GLY A 215 -5.92 2.80 15.05
N GLY A 216 -4.87 1.99 15.24
CA GLY A 216 -4.52 0.89 14.33
C GLY A 216 -5.42 -0.33 14.47
N ALA A 217 -6.18 -0.48 15.57
CA ALA A 217 -7.19 -1.52 15.71
C ALA A 217 -8.18 -1.53 14.52
N LYS A 218 -8.54 -0.34 14.01
CA LYS A 218 -9.42 -0.16 12.83
C LYS A 218 -8.80 -0.68 11.52
N MET A 219 -7.49 -0.84 11.48
CA MET A 219 -6.74 -1.26 10.29
C MET A 219 -6.40 -2.74 10.29
N MET A 220 -6.61 -3.45 11.41
CA MET A 220 -6.26 -4.86 11.50
C MET A 220 -7.16 -5.75 10.63
N ASP A 221 -8.48 -5.52 10.59
CA ASP A 221 -9.38 -6.34 9.74
C ASP A 221 -9.04 -6.20 8.25
N PRO A 222 -8.90 -4.98 7.67
CA PRO A 222 -8.49 -4.85 6.28
C PRO A 222 -7.12 -5.47 5.99
N CYS A 223 -6.16 -5.36 6.92
CA CYS A 223 -4.83 -5.97 6.73
C CYS A 223 -4.90 -7.49 6.72
N LEU A 224 -5.63 -8.11 7.67
CA LEU A 224 -5.80 -9.56 7.72
C LEU A 224 -6.55 -10.10 6.50
N GLU A 225 -7.55 -9.35 6.00
CA GLU A 225 -8.26 -9.71 4.77
C GLU A 225 -7.33 -9.70 3.55
N ILE A 226 -6.45 -8.69 3.43
CA ILE A 226 -5.42 -8.66 2.38
C ILE A 226 -4.51 -9.88 2.49
N LEU A 227 -4.00 -10.17 3.70
CA LEU A 227 -3.12 -11.33 3.92
C LEU A 227 -3.78 -12.66 3.60
N ARG A 228 -5.08 -12.81 3.93
CA ARG A 228 -5.87 -13.98 3.54
C ARG A 228 -5.97 -14.11 2.02
N ARG A 229 -6.28 -13.02 1.32
CA ARG A 229 -6.46 -13.02 -0.14
C ARG A 229 -5.19 -13.38 -0.89
N VAL A 230 -4.04 -12.89 -0.43
CA VAL A 230 -2.75 -13.21 -1.06
C VAL A 230 -2.17 -14.56 -0.62
N GLY A 231 -2.88 -15.28 0.26
CA GLY A 231 -2.41 -16.57 0.80
C GLY A 231 -1.12 -16.45 1.60
N ALA A 232 -0.92 -15.32 2.29
CA ALA A 232 0.29 -15.10 3.07
C ALA A 232 0.41 -16.12 4.21
N ARG A 233 1.63 -16.61 4.46
CA ARG A 233 1.89 -17.50 5.58
C ARG A 233 1.91 -16.72 6.88
N VAL A 234 0.82 -16.82 7.64
CA VAL A 234 0.64 -16.16 8.94
C VAL A 234 0.85 -17.18 10.07
N THR A 235 1.80 -16.91 10.95
CA THR A 235 1.98 -17.68 12.20
C THR A 235 1.74 -16.76 13.40
N VAL A 236 0.95 -17.22 14.37
CA VAL A 236 0.64 -16.50 15.60
C VAL A 236 1.16 -17.29 16.80
N VAL A 237 1.95 -16.65 17.65
CA VAL A 237 2.50 -17.25 18.87
C VAL A 237 1.98 -16.50 20.09
N GLN A 238 1.34 -17.20 21.02
CA GLN A 238 0.63 -16.57 22.14
C GLN A 238 0.86 -17.32 23.45
N GLY A 239 1.04 -16.59 24.54
CA GLY A 239 1.14 -17.18 25.88
C GLY A 239 -0.23 -17.51 26.48
N SER A 240 -0.41 -18.70 27.04
CA SER A 240 -1.68 -19.12 27.65
C SER A 240 -2.05 -18.38 28.95
N ARG A 241 -1.11 -17.64 29.53
CA ARG A 241 -1.28 -16.81 30.75
C ARG A 241 -0.90 -15.35 30.47
N ASP A 242 -1.03 -14.92 29.23
CA ASP A 242 -0.81 -13.53 28.86
C ASP A 242 -1.93 -12.65 29.45
N GLN A 243 -1.54 -11.73 30.33
CA GLN A 243 -2.45 -10.78 31.00
C GLN A 243 -2.52 -9.44 30.28
N VAL A 244 -1.67 -9.20 29.28
CA VAL A 244 -1.61 -7.97 28.49
C VAL A 244 -2.44 -8.13 27.23
N VAL A 245 -2.22 -9.24 26.51
CA VAL A 245 -2.97 -9.59 25.31
C VAL A 245 -3.70 -10.91 25.55
N PRO A 246 -5.04 -10.92 25.61
CA PRO A 246 -5.81 -12.14 25.84
C PRO A 246 -5.62 -13.17 24.72
N VAL A 247 -5.69 -14.47 25.04
CA VAL A 247 -5.51 -15.58 24.09
C VAL A 247 -6.58 -15.56 22.98
N GLU A 248 -7.74 -15.01 23.28
CA GLU A 248 -8.85 -14.78 22.35
C GLU A 248 -8.39 -14.00 21.11
N CYS A 249 -7.40 -13.11 21.25
CA CYS A 249 -6.87 -12.35 20.11
C CYS A 249 -6.27 -13.26 19.03
N SER A 250 -5.60 -14.34 19.43
CA SER A 250 -5.02 -15.31 18.49
C SER A 250 -6.10 -16.16 17.83
N ASN A 251 -7.13 -16.56 18.58
CA ASN A 251 -8.28 -17.28 18.03
C ASN A 251 -9.04 -16.42 17.03
N ASN A 252 -9.17 -15.13 17.33
CA ASN A 252 -9.80 -14.16 16.44
C ASN A 252 -9.04 -14.02 15.11
N ILE A 253 -7.70 -13.98 15.14
CA ILE A 253 -6.89 -13.99 13.91
C ILE A 253 -7.11 -15.28 13.12
N LYS A 254 -7.20 -16.44 13.79
CA LYS A 254 -7.50 -17.73 13.14
C LYS A 254 -8.88 -17.77 12.49
N VAL A 255 -9.87 -17.09 13.07
CA VAL A 255 -11.20 -16.95 12.45
C VAL A 255 -11.12 -16.10 11.19
N MET A 256 -10.36 -15.00 11.21
CA MET A 256 -10.21 -14.12 10.05
C MET A 256 -9.35 -14.73 8.94
N VAL A 257 -8.28 -15.43 9.32
CA VAL A 257 -7.32 -16.09 8.43
C VAL A 257 -7.29 -17.57 8.81
N PRO A 258 -8.19 -18.40 8.24
CA PRO A 258 -8.31 -19.82 8.59
C PRO A 258 -7.02 -20.62 8.41
N ASP A 259 -6.15 -20.21 7.47
CA ASP A 259 -4.88 -20.87 7.20
C ASP A 259 -3.75 -20.44 8.16
N ALA A 260 -3.99 -19.48 9.05
CA ALA A 260 -2.98 -19.02 10.00
C ALA A 260 -2.60 -20.12 11.00
N GLU A 261 -1.32 -20.37 11.22
CA GLU A 261 -0.86 -21.32 12.23
C GLU A 261 -0.86 -20.64 13.62
N VAL A 262 -1.61 -21.18 14.59
CA VAL A 262 -1.66 -20.62 15.96
C VAL A 262 -0.96 -21.55 16.94
N LYS A 263 0.16 -21.10 17.51
CA LYS A 263 0.91 -21.79 18.56
C LYS A 263 0.62 -21.17 19.93
N ILE A 264 -0.13 -21.89 20.77
CA ILE A 264 -0.41 -21.48 22.15
C ILE A 264 0.63 -22.09 23.10
N ILE A 265 1.35 -21.23 23.80
CA ILE A 265 2.41 -21.60 24.72
C ILE A 265 1.87 -21.74 26.13
N LYS A 266 1.81 -22.98 26.61
CA LYS A 266 1.30 -23.30 27.94
C LYS A 266 2.14 -22.66 29.05
N GLY A 267 1.48 -21.89 29.92
CA GLY A 267 2.10 -21.28 31.11
C GLY A 267 2.91 -20.01 30.85
N ALA A 268 3.08 -19.59 29.60
CA ALA A 268 3.79 -18.35 29.27
C ALA A 268 2.90 -17.12 29.44
N ASN A 269 3.50 -16.04 29.93
CA ASN A 269 2.93 -14.70 29.96
C ASN A 269 3.44 -13.86 28.76
N HIS A 270 3.06 -12.59 28.68
CA HIS A 270 3.36 -11.69 27.56
C HIS A 270 4.84 -11.63 27.12
N ASN A 271 5.77 -11.79 28.07
CA ASN A 271 7.20 -11.75 27.80
C ASN A 271 7.81 -13.16 27.69
N LYS A 272 7.32 -14.13 28.48
CA LYS A 272 7.80 -15.53 28.46
C LYS A 272 7.41 -16.30 27.19
N VAL A 273 6.62 -15.67 26.32
CA VAL A 273 6.42 -16.15 24.95
C VAL A 273 7.73 -16.13 24.16
N ILE A 274 8.67 -15.23 24.49
CA ILE A 274 10.02 -15.19 23.92
C ILE A 274 11.05 -15.58 25.00
N MET A 275 11.02 -14.91 26.15
CA MET A 275 12.06 -15.02 27.18
C MET A 275 12.00 -16.36 27.94
N GLY A 276 13.17 -16.97 28.13
CA GLY A 276 13.35 -18.29 28.74
C GLY A 276 13.09 -19.45 27.78
N ARG A 277 12.85 -19.16 26.49
CA ARG A 277 12.62 -20.13 25.41
C ARG A 277 13.27 -19.67 24.10
N GLU A 278 14.35 -18.90 24.21
CA GLU A 278 15.04 -18.22 23.13
C GLU A 278 15.45 -19.19 22.02
N LYS A 279 16.20 -20.24 22.39
CA LYS A 279 16.63 -21.29 21.46
C LYS A 279 15.47 -21.97 20.74
N GLN A 280 14.45 -22.39 21.49
CA GLN A 280 13.28 -23.06 20.91
C GLN A 280 12.52 -22.13 19.95
N PHE A 281 12.41 -20.84 20.30
CA PHE A 281 11.75 -19.85 19.48
C PHE A 281 12.55 -19.53 18.21
N ALA A 282 13.88 -19.48 18.29
CA ALA A 282 14.75 -19.35 17.13
C ALA A 282 14.61 -20.56 16.18
N GLU A 283 14.62 -21.79 16.70
CA GLU A 283 14.39 -23.01 15.91
C GLU A 283 13.00 -23.02 15.25
N ASP A 284 11.96 -22.57 15.97
CA ASP A 284 10.61 -22.41 15.43
C ASP A 284 10.58 -21.42 14.25
N LEU A 285 11.31 -20.31 14.35
CA LEU A 285 11.41 -19.30 13.29
C LEU A 285 12.11 -19.85 12.05
N GLU A 286 13.27 -20.50 12.21
CA GLU A 286 14.01 -21.10 11.10
C GLU A 286 13.17 -22.14 10.37
N HIS A 287 12.43 -22.99 11.10
CA HIS A 287 11.52 -23.96 10.49
C HIS A 287 10.38 -23.28 9.70
N ILE A 288 9.83 -22.17 10.22
CA ILE A 288 8.80 -21.40 9.50
C ILE A 288 9.38 -20.85 8.19
N TRP A 289 10.58 -20.27 8.22
CA TRP A 289 11.21 -19.68 7.04
C TRP A 289 11.63 -20.73 6.01
N ASP A 290 12.31 -21.80 6.42
CA ASP A 290 12.71 -22.90 5.53
C ASP A 290 11.50 -23.55 4.86
N SER A 291 10.39 -23.76 5.58
CA SER A 291 9.17 -24.36 5.02
C SER A 291 8.43 -23.49 4.00
N VAL A 292 8.69 -22.17 3.97
CA VAL A 292 8.20 -21.29 2.89
C VAL A 292 9.00 -21.54 1.62
N ASN A 293 10.31 -21.70 1.74
CA ASN A 293 11.19 -21.96 0.60
C ASN A 293 10.88 -23.31 -0.04
N ASP A 294 10.65 -24.35 0.76
CA ASP A 294 10.26 -25.66 0.25
C ASP A 294 8.91 -25.63 -0.48
N ALA A 295 7.94 -24.85 0.02
CA ALA A 295 6.64 -24.67 -0.63
C ALA A 295 6.73 -23.87 -1.94
N VAL A 296 7.64 -22.89 -2.01
CA VAL A 296 7.93 -22.16 -3.25
C VAL A 296 8.64 -23.07 -4.26
N ASN A 297 9.62 -23.86 -3.81
CA ASN A 297 10.37 -24.78 -4.65
C ASN A 297 9.50 -25.94 -5.18
N SER A 298 8.58 -26.48 -4.36
CA SER A 298 7.63 -27.51 -4.79
C SER A 298 6.56 -26.95 -5.74
N ARG A 299 6.03 -25.74 -5.49
CA ARG A 299 5.17 -25.04 -6.45
C ARG A 299 5.88 -24.78 -7.78
N ASN A 300 7.16 -24.44 -7.76
CA ASN A 300 7.95 -24.24 -8.97
C ASN A 300 8.32 -25.56 -9.69
N GLN A 301 8.26 -26.71 -9.01
CA GLN A 301 8.40 -28.03 -9.62
C GLN A 301 7.08 -28.56 -10.19
N ASP A 302 5.94 -28.25 -9.57
CA ASP A 302 4.59 -28.61 -10.05
C ASP A 302 4.07 -27.64 -11.12
N LEU A 303 4.54 -26.39 -11.12
CA LEU A 303 4.34 -25.42 -12.20
C LEU A 303 5.56 -25.45 -13.12
N GLY A 304 5.61 -26.47 -13.97
CA GLY A 304 6.48 -26.44 -15.14
C GLY A 304 6.23 -25.14 -15.94
N ASN A 305 7.12 -24.17 -15.79
CA ASN A 305 7.37 -23.09 -16.74
C ASN A 305 6.16 -22.21 -17.14
N THR A 306 5.43 -21.64 -16.19
CA THR A 306 4.55 -20.49 -16.49
C THR A 306 5.08 -19.22 -15.82
N SER A 307 5.77 -18.39 -16.58
CA SER A 307 6.18 -17.05 -16.15
C SER A 307 4.95 -16.19 -15.83
N THR A 308 4.86 -15.63 -14.63
CA THR A 308 3.82 -14.64 -14.27
C THR A 308 3.94 -13.41 -15.16
N GLU A 309 2.85 -12.95 -15.76
CA GLU A 309 2.85 -11.84 -16.72
C GLU A 309 2.49 -10.50 -16.08
N ASP A 310 3.11 -9.42 -16.54
CA ASP A 310 2.91 -8.08 -15.98
C ASP A 310 1.76 -7.32 -16.66
N VAL A 311 0.91 -6.64 -15.89
CA VAL A 311 -0.20 -5.83 -16.40
C VAL A 311 -0.19 -4.44 -15.76
N ILE A 312 -0.10 -3.38 -16.56
CA ILE A 312 -0.11 -1.99 -16.10
C ILE A 312 -1.48 -1.35 -16.38
N PHE A 313 -2.10 -0.79 -15.35
CA PHE A 313 -3.38 -0.09 -15.38
C PHE A 313 -3.21 1.42 -15.22
N LEU A 314 -3.71 2.19 -16.18
CA LEU A 314 -3.65 3.66 -16.22
C LEU A 314 -5.04 4.28 -16.12
N HIS A 315 -5.26 5.13 -15.11
CA HIS A 315 -6.55 5.78 -14.88
C HIS A 315 -6.79 7.01 -15.77
N GLY A 316 -8.03 7.50 -15.80
CA GLY A 316 -8.45 8.69 -16.54
C GLY A 316 -8.20 10.03 -15.84
N PHE A 317 -8.58 11.13 -16.49
CA PHE A 317 -8.46 12.48 -15.93
C PHE A 317 -9.28 12.63 -14.64
N MET A 318 -8.71 13.28 -13.61
CA MET A 318 -9.36 13.50 -12.30
C MET A 318 -9.74 12.21 -11.55
N SER A 319 -9.07 11.10 -11.88
CA SER A 319 -9.21 9.81 -11.22
C SER A 319 -7.90 9.40 -10.53
N SER A 320 -7.83 8.16 -10.06
CA SER A 320 -6.64 7.56 -9.44
C SER A 320 -6.63 6.03 -9.68
N SER A 321 -5.57 5.36 -9.25
CA SER A 321 -5.44 3.90 -9.21
C SER A 321 -6.60 3.20 -8.48
N TYR A 322 -7.32 3.89 -7.58
CA TYR A 322 -8.47 3.33 -6.87
C TYR A 322 -9.58 2.84 -7.80
N ILE A 323 -9.72 3.40 -9.00
CA ILE A 323 -10.68 2.87 -9.98
C ILE A 323 -10.39 1.40 -10.31
N TRP A 324 -9.12 1.00 -10.34
CA TRP A 324 -8.72 -0.37 -10.65
C TRP A 324 -8.65 -1.22 -9.39
N THR A 325 -8.04 -0.72 -8.31
CA THR A 325 -7.83 -1.51 -7.09
C THR A 325 -9.12 -1.83 -6.34
N GLU A 326 -10.13 -0.94 -6.40
CA GLU A 326 -11.41 -1.14 -5.72
C GLU A 326 -12.46 -1.84 -6.58
N THR A 327 -12.25 -1.94 -7.90
CA THR A 327 -13.26 -2.51 -8.81
C THR A 327 -12.78 -3.75 -9.54
N ILE A 328 -11.62 -3.71 -10.20
CA ILE A 328 -11.18 -4.78 -11.10
C ILE A 328 -10.23 -5.76 -10.39
N PHE A 329 -9.30 -5.27 -9.57
CA PHE A 329 -8.33 -6.13 -8.88
C PHE A 329 -8.99 -7.17 -7.96
N PRO A 330 -10.10 -6.87 -7.24
CA PRO A 330 -10.76 -7.89 -6.44
C PRO A 330 -11.35 -9.05 -7.25
N GLU A 331 -11.64 -8.83 -8.54
CA GLU A 331 -12.23 -9.82 -9.45
C GLU A 331 -11.14 -10.61 -10.23
N LEU A 332 -9.92 -10.07 -10.32
CA LEU A 332 -8.76 -10.72 -10.94
C LEU A 332 -8.01 -11.57 -9.90
N VAL A 333 -8.50 -12.78 -9.66
CA VAL A 333 -8.00 -13.71 -8.62
C VAL A 333 -6.87 -14.61 -9.14
N SER A 334 -6.61 -14.60 -10.45
CA SER A 334 -5.61 -15.48 -11.08
C SER A 334 -4.17 -15.12 -10.70
N SER A 335 -3.42 -16.10 -10.17
CA SER A 335 -1.99 -15.96 -9.86
C SER A 335 -1.08 -15.86 -11.11
N LYS A 336 -1.67 -15.89 -12.32
CA LYS A 336 -0.95 -15.77 -13.59
C LYS A 336 -0.43 -14.34 -13.84
N TYR A 337 -1.08 -13.32 -13.26
CA TYR A 337 -0.82 -11.92 -13.60
C TYR A 337 -0.33 -11.10 -12.40
N ARG A 338 0.71 -10.29 -12.60
CA ARG A 338 1.20 -9.28 -11.67
C ARG A 338 0.63 -7.92 -12.06
N LEU A 339 -0.27 -7.38 -11.24
CA LEU A 339 -1.07 -6.19 -11.57
C LEU A 339 -0.49 -4.91 -10.97
N PHE A 340 -0.33 -3.86 -11.78
CA PHE A 340 0.20 -2.56 -11.38
C PHE A 340 -0.83 -1.45 -11.67
N ALA A 341 -1.48 -0.90 -10.63
CA ALA A 341 -2.36 0.26 -10.79
C ALA A 341 -1.58 1.56 -10.51
N VAL A 342 -1.42 2.39 -11.54
CA VAL A 342 -0.56 3.58 -11.45
C VAL A 342 -1.38 4.82 -11.15
N ASP A 343 -1.06 5.52 -10.06
CA ASP A 343 -1.46 6.92 -9.88
C ASP A 343 -0.62 7.79 -10.82
N LEU A 344 -1.24 8.40 -11.82
CA LEU A 344 -0.54 9.28 -12.77
C LEU A 344 0.06 10.49 -12.06
N LEU A 345 1.22 10.96 -12.53
CA LEU A 345 1.91 12.14 -12.02
C LEU A 345 0.93 13.31 -11.85
N GLY A 346 0.85 13.89 -10.64
CA GLY A 346 -0.10 14.98 -10.38
C GLY A 346 -1.46 14.57 -9.82
N PHE A 347 -1.77 13.27 -9.79
CA PHE A 347 -3.05 12.70 -9.34
C PHE A 347 -2.86 11.71 -8.18
N GLY A 348 -3.94 11.29 -7.55
CA GLY A 348 -3.94 10.29 -6.47
C GLY A 348 -2.92 10.58 -5.37
N SER A 349 -2.13 9.57 -5.02
CA SER A 349 -1.02 9.62 -4.06
C SER A 349 0.32 9.99 -4.71
N SER A 350 0.38 10.10 -6.04
CA SER A 350 1.59 10.45 -6.78
C SER A 350 2.07 11.87 -6.48
N PRO A 351 3.39 12.14 -6.65
CA PRO A 351 3.98 13.46 -6.46
C PRO A 351 3.26 14.53 -7.28
N LYS A 352 3.21 15.75 -6.74
CA LYS A 352 2.59 16.92 -7.39
C LYS A 352 3.60 18.09 -7.45
N PRO A 353 4.75 17.90 -8.13
CA PRO A 353 5.80 18.92 -8.22
C PRO A 353 5.27 20.20 -8.85
N ARG A 354 5.59 21.35 -8.26
CA ARG A 354 5.11 22.67 -8.70
C ARG A 354 5.79 23.19 -9.96
N GLU A 355 6.99 22.69 -10.25
CA GLU A 355 7.80 23.11 -11.40
C GLU A 355 7.64 22.17 -12.61
N CYS A 356 6.80 21.14 -12.51
CA CYS A 356 6.59 20.17 -13.58
C CYS A 356 5.49 20.63 -14.52
N LEU A 357 5.70 20.47 -15.82
CA LEU A 357 4.72 20.83 -16.85
C LEU A 357 3.76 19.69 -17.18
N TYR A 358 3.84 18.54 -16.52
CA TYR A 358 2.95 17.38 -16.72
C TYR A 358 2.76 17.04 -18.21
N THR A 359 3.85 17.09 -18.98
CA THR A 359 3.86 16.72 -20.38
C THR A 359 3.66 15.22 -20.54
N LEU A 360 3.27 14.78 -21.73
CA LEU A 360 3.19 13.35 -22.03
C LEU A 360 4.50 12.62 -21.70
N ASN A 361 5.66 13.23 -22.01
CA ASN A 361 6.97 12.68 -21.65
C ASN A 361 7.20 12.62 -20.14
N ASP A 362 6.80 13.62 -19.37
CA ASP A 362 6.91 13.59 -17.89
C ASP A 362 6.14 12.40 -17.30
N HIS A 363 4.95 12.11 -17.84
CA HIS A 363 4.16 10.94 -17.44
C HIS A 363 4.87 9.63 -17.82
N LEU A 364 5.42 9.52 -19.04
CA LEU A 364 6.14 8.33 -19.49
C LEU A 364 7.41 8.07 -18.68
N GLU A 365 8.22 9.10 -18.42
CA GLU A 365 9.42 8.99 -17.59
C GLU A 365 9.10 8.58 -16.16
N MET A 366 8.02 9.11 -15.59
CA MET A 366 7.58 8.73 -14.26
C MET A 366 7.16 7.26 -14.22
N ILE A 367 6.34 6.78 -15.17
CA ILE A 367 5.92 5.37 -15.25
C ILE A 367 7.13 4.45 -15.48
N GLU A 368 8.04 4.86 -16.35
CA GLU A 368 9.27 4.10 -16.61
C GLU A 368 10.11 3.94 -15.34
N LYS A 369 10.30 5.03 -14.60
CA LYS A 369 11.10 5.01 -13.38
C LYS A 369 10.42 4.25 -12.24
N SER A 370 9.11 4.48 -12.03
CA SER A 370 8.40 3.97 -10.86
C SER A 370 7.80 2.57 -11.03
N VAL A 371 7.60 2.13 -12.28
CA VAL A 371 6.99 0.83 -12.57
C VAL A 371 7.95 -0.04 -13.39
N ILE A 372 8.30 0.38 -14.60
CA ILE A 372 9.00 -0.51 -15.55
C ILE A 372 10.40 -0.88 -15.03
N ARG A 373 11.21 0.12 -14.64
CA ARG A 373 12.57 -0.11 -14.15
C ARG A 373 12.59 -0.65 -12.72
N GLU A 374 11.72 -0.14 -11.86
CA GLU A 374 11.65 -0.54 -10.45
C GLU A 374 11.30 -2.03 -10.29
N PHE A 375 10.35 -2.54 -11.08
CA PHE A 375 9.89 -3.93 -11.00
C PHE A 375 10.41 -4.83 -12.13
N ASP A 376 11.39 -4.33 -12.90
CA ASP A 376 12.07 -4.99 -14.02
C ASP A 376 11.12 -5.62 -15.07
N LEU A 377 10.11 -4.86 -15.52
CA LEU A 377 9.14 -5.34 -16.51
C LEU A 377 9.79 -5.51 -17.88
N LYS A 378 10.01 -6.77 -18.29
CA LYS A 378 10.53 -7.10 -19.64
C LYS A 378 9.46 -7.04 -20.71
N SER A 379 8.25 -7.47 -20.36
CA SER A 379 7.08 -7.47 -21.24
C SER A 379 5.80 -7.29 -20.43
N PHE A 380 4.82 -6.57 -20.94
CA PHE A 380 3.62 -6.24 -20.19
C PHE A 380 2.37 -6.06 -21.08
N HIS A 381 1.21 -6.21 -20.46
CA HIS A 381 -0.08 -5.80 -20.99
C HIS A 381 -0.42 -4.38 -20.47
N LEU A 382 -1.10 -3.59 -21.29
CA LEU A 382 -1.60 -2.27 -20.91
C LEU A 382 -3.12 -2.27 -20.84
N VAL A 383 -3.67 -1.72 -19.76
CA VAL A 383 -5.09 -1.39 -19.63
C VAL A 383 -5.21 0.06 -19.26
N ALA A 384 -6.01 0.83 -19.99
CA ALA A 384 -6.11 2.26 -19.73
C ALA A 384 -7.53 2.78 -19.90
N HIS A 385 -7.89 3.80 -19.12
CA HIS A 385 -9.20 4.45 -19.20
C HIS A 385 -9.07 5.94 -19.57
N SER A 386 -9.90 6.39 -20.51
CA SER A 386 -10.04 7.81 -20.86
C SER A 386 -8.69 8.44 -21.25
N MET A 387 -8.29 9.56 -20.62
CA MET A 387 -6.98 10.18 -20.80
C MET A 387 -5.80 9.20 -20.66
N GLY A 388 -5.90 8.19 -19.79
CA GLY A 388 -4.88 7.17 -19.63
C GLY A 388 -4.57 6.43 -20.93
N CYS A 389 -5.54 6.35 -21.86
CA CYS A 389 -5.35 5.74 -23.17
C CYS A 389 -4.29 6.48 -24.01
N ILE A 390 -4.24 7.81 -23.93
CA ILE A 390 -3.23 8.62 -24.65
C ILE A 390 -1.83 8.26 -24.14
N ILE A 391 -1.68 8.15 -22.82
CA ILE A 391 -0.41 7.77 -22.17
C ILE A 391 -0.05 6.31 -22.50
N ALA A 392 -1.03 5.41 -22.49
CA ALA A 392 -0.83 4.00 -22.85
C ALA A 392 -0.36 3.82 -24.28
N LEU A 393 -0.97 4.53 -25.23
CA LEU A 393 -0.56 4.54 -26.64
C LEU A 393 0.89 5.04 -26.80
N ALA A 394 1.25 6.12 -26.10
CA ALA A 394 2.61 6.65 -26.14
C ALA A 394 3.63 5.70 -25.48
N LEU A 395 3.25 5.03 -24.39
CA LEU A 395 4.08 4.03 -23.73
C LEU A 395 4.29 2.80 -24.62
N ALA A 396 3.23 2.33 -25.27
CA ALA A 396 3.28 1.27 -26.27
C ALA A 396 4.20 1.62 -27.44
N ALA A 397 4.13 2.85 -27.95
CA ALA A 397 4.99 3.33 -29.02
C ALA A 397 6.46 3.42 -28.60
N LYS A 398 6.74 3.74 -27.33
CA LYS A 398 8.10 3.78 -26.75
C LYS A 398 8.66 2.38 -26.47
N TYR A 399 7.80 1.42 -26.12
CA TYR A 399 8.16 0.04 -25.78
C TYR A 399 7.48 -1.01 -26.67
N PRO A 400 7.66 -0.94 -28.01
CA PRO A 400 6.95 -1.80 -28.95
C PRO A 400 7.23 -3.28 -28.73
N ASN A 401 8.49 -3.64 -28.44
CA ASN A 401 8.92 -5.04 -28.26
C ASN A 401 8.53 -5.62 -26.90
N SER A 402 8.17 -4.78 -25.93
CA SER A 402 7.74 -5.22 -24.59
C SER A 402 6.21 -5.31 -24.50
N LEU A 403 5.47 -4.82 -25.48
CA LEU A 403 4.02 -4.80 -25.43
C LEU A 403 3.42 -6.15 -25.88
N LYS A 404 2.68 -6.81 -24.98
CA LYS A 404 1.92 -8.03 -25.31
C LYS A 404 0.51 -7.73 -25.83
N SER A 405 -0.22 -6.86 -25.12
CA SER A 405 -1.54 -6.38 -25.55
C SER A 405 -1.85 -5.01 -24.97
N ILE A 406 -2.80 -4.31 -25.57
CA ILE A 406 -3.31 -3.02 -25.09
C ILE A 406 -4.84 -2.99 -25.13
N THR A 407 -5.45 -2.69 -23.98
CA THR A 407 -6.89 -2.53 -23.81
C THR A 407 -7.20 -1.06 -23.49
N LEU A 408 -7.87 -0.38 -24.43
CA LEU A 408 -8.23 1.03 -24.34
C LEU A 408 -9.71 1.18 -23.99
N VAL A 409 -10.01 1.72 -22.82
CA VAL A 409 -11.38 1.92 -22.33
C VAL A 409 -11.76 3.39 -22.49
N ALA A 410 -12.76 3.67 -23.31
CA ALA A 410 -13.20 5.01 -23.66
C ALA A 410 -12.08 5.95 -24.17
N PRO A 411 -11.30 5.58 -25.21
CA PRO A 411 -10.16 6.37 -25.67
C PRO A 411 -10.60 7.65 -26.43
N PRO A 412 -10.12 8.85 -26.04
CA PRO A 412 -10.43 10.09 -26.73
C PRO A 412 -9.57 10.24 -27.99
N TYR A 413 -9.98 9.62 -29.10
CA TYR A 413 -9.30 9.69 -30.39
C TYR A 413 -10.15 10.41 -31.45
N PHE A 414 -9.72 11.59 -31.87
CA PHE A 414 -10.41 12.41 -32.85
C PHE A 414 -9.59 12.44 -34.15
N ILE A 415 -10.15 11.91 -35.25
CA ILE A 415 -9.52 12.03 -36.57
C ILE A 415 -9.53 13.50 -36.98
N THR A 416 -8.39 13.97 -37.49
CA THR A 416 -8.22 15.33 -37.97
C THR A 416 -8.20 15.38 -39.51
N SER A 417 -8.80 16.43 -40.07
CA SER A 417 -8.60 16.84 -41.46
C SER A 417 -7.38 17.77 -41.54
N GLU A 418 -6.70 17.82 -42.69
CA GLU A 418 -5.44 18.59 -42.90
C GLU A 418 -5.53 20.09 -42.53
N GLU A 419 -6.73 20.66 -42.38
CA GLU A 419 -6.96 22.09 -42.10
C GLU A 419 -7.18 22.46 -40.61
N GLU A 420 -7.30 21.51 -39.67
CA GLU A 420 -7.63 21.81 -38.26
C GLU A 420 -6.60 21.25 -37.23
N ASP A 421 -6.24 22.03 -36.20
CA ASP A 421 -5.33 21.58 -35.14
C ASP A 421 -6.02 20.51 -34.24
N PRO A 422 -5.48 19.28 -34.13
CA PRO A 422 -6.00 18.24 -33.23
C PRO A 422 -6.20 18.69 -31.78
N SER A 423 -5.32 19.56 -31.28
CA SER A 423 -5.41 20.10 -29.93
C SER A 423 -6.62 21.01 -29.76
N GLU A 424 -6.97 21.79 -30.78
CA GLU A 424 -8.16 22.64 -30.76
C GLU A 424 -9.46 21.83 -30.86
N ILE A 425 -9.48 20.77 -31.66
CA ILE A 425 -10.64 19.88 -31.77
C ILE A 425 -10.90 19.18 -30.44
N ALA A 426 -9.85 18.62 -29.81
CA ALA A 426 -9.94 18.02 -28.49
C ALA A 426 -10.49 19.04 -27.47
N LEU A 427 -9.94 20.27 -27.46
CA LEU A 427 -10.42 21.32 -26.57
C LEU A 427 -11.89 21.71 -26.84
N LYS A 428 -12.30 21.91 -28.10
CA LYS A 428 -13.68 22.27 -28.48
C LYS A 428 -14.69 21.18 -28.12
N ARG A 429 -14.31 19.90 -28.27
CA ARG A 429 -15.17 18.74 -27.99
C ARG A 429 -15.26 18.42 -26.50
N LEU A 430 -14.17 18.57 -25.75
CA LEU A 430 -14.14 18.35 -24.30
C LEU A 430 -14.69 19.53 -23.50
N ALA A 431 -14.50 20.76 -23.98
CA ALA A 431 -15.01 21.98 -23.34
C ALA A 431 -16.39 22.41 -23.88
N TYR A 432 -17.20 21.46 -24.36
CA TYR A 432 -18.51 21.78 -24.94
C TYR A 432 -19.40 22.52 -23.92
N LYS A 433 -19.96 23.66 -24.36
CA LYS A 433 -20.80 24.59 -23.61
C LYS A 433 -22.07 23.92 -23.10
N SER A 434 -21.98 23.23 -21.97
CA SER A 434 -23.16 22.82 -21.21
C SER A 434 -23.01 23.19 -19.74
N VAL A 435 -23.98 23.94 -19.24
CA VAL A 435 -24.12 24.31 -17.81
C VAL A 435 -24.47 23.08 -16.96
N TRP A 436 -24.79 21.96 -17.60
CA TRP A 436 -25.25 20.73 -16.97
C TRP A 436 -24.79 19.48 -17.76
N PRO A 437 -24.29 18.40 -17.12
CA PRO A 437 -24.15 18.15 -15.68
C PRO A 437 -22.92 18.84 -15.02
N PRO A 438 -22.89 18.97 -13.68
CA PRO A 438 -21.87 19.76 -12.95
C PRO A 438 -20.40 19.42 -13.22
N LEU A 439 -20.09 18.16 -13.53
CA LEU A 439 -18.73 17.71 -13.86
C LEU A 439 -18.23 18.30 -15.19
N LEU A 440 -19.12 18.38 -16.20
CA LEU A 440 -18.81 18.99 -17.50
C LEU A 440 -18.74 20.51 -17.38
N PHE A 441 -19.62 21.12 -16.57
CA PHE A 441 -19.54 22.56 -16.24
C PHE A 441 -18.21 22.93 -15.57
N GLY A 442 -17.70 22.10 -14.65
CA GLY A 442 -16.40 22.32 -14.01
C GLY A 442 -15.24 22.36 -15.01
N SER A 443 -15.23 21.49 -16.00
CA SER A 443 -14.20 21.48 -17.05
C SER A 443 -14.24 22.72 -17.95
N ALA A 444 -15.45 23.18 -18.32
CA ALA A 444 -15.64 24.41 -19.09
C ALA A 444 -15.27 25.67 -18.28
N PHE A 445 -15.65 25.72 -17.00
CA PHE A 445 -15.35 26.83 -16.08
C PHE A 445 -13.84 27.01 -15.85
N MET A 446 -13.11 25.90 -15.69
CA MET A 446 -11.65 25.91 -15.55
C MET A 446 -10.97 26.49 -16.80
N THR A 447 -11.55 26.27 -17.98
CA THR A 447 -11.05 26.75 -19.27
C THR A 447 -11.39 28.23 -19.52
N TRP A 448 -12.55 28.73 -19.06
CA TRP A 448 -13.01 30.10 -19.35
C TRP A 448 -12.52 31.15 -18.35
N TYR A 449 -12.29 30.77 -17.10
CA TYR A 449 -11.91 31.69 -16.03
C TYR A 449 -10.69 31.15 -15.29
N GLU A 450 -9.55 31.09 -15.98
CA GLU A 450 -8.30 30.51 -15.47
C GLU A 450 -7.97 30.94 -14.03
N HIS A 451 -8.05 32.24 -13.72
CA HIS A 451 -7.77 32.73 -12.37
C HIS A 451 -8.82 32.35 -11.32
N LEU A 452 -10.10 32.26 -11.71
CA LEU A 452 -11.19 31.89 -10.80
C LEU A 452 -11.22 30.36 -10.58
N GLY A 453 -10.96 29.58 -11.62
CA GLY A 453 -10.76 28.13 -11.58
C GLY A 453 -9.56 27.75 -10.71
N ARG A 454 -8.44 28.48 -10.82
CA ARG A 454 -7.27 28.37 -9.91
C ARG A 454 -7.67 28.54 -8.45
N CYS A 455 -8.39 29.60 -8.13
CA CYS A 455 -8.85 29.87 -6.77
C CYS A 455 -9.80 28.79 -6.26
N VAL A 456 -10.81 28.40 -7.05
CA VAL A 456 -11.78 27.37 -6.66
C VAL A 456 -11.11 26.01 -6.48
N CYS A 457 -10.32 25.55 -7.45
CA CYS A 457 -9.62 24.29 -7.38
C CYS A 457 -8.58 24.27 -6.24
N PHE A 458 -7.87 25.38 -5.99
CA PHE A 458 -6.97 25.50 -4.84
C PHE A 458 -7.72 25.35 -3.50
N VAL A 459 -8.85 26.03 -3.33
CA VAL A 459 -9.66 25.94 -2.10
C VAL A 459 -10.24 24.53 -1.93
N LEU A 460 -10.74 23.92 -3.00
CA LEU A 460 -11.30 22.57 -2.97
C LEU A 460 -10.25 21.51 -2.63
N CYS A 461 -9.11 21.51 -3.32
CA CYS A 461 -8.07 20.49 -3.14
C CYS A 461 -7.28 20.68 -1.83
N ARG A 462 -6.97 21.93 -1.45
CA ARG A 462 -6.25 22.23 -0.19
C ARG A 462 -7.06 21.82 1.03
N HIS A 463 -8.39 21.95 0.97
CA HIS A 463 -9.30 21.62 2.04
C HIS A 463 -10.05 20.30 1.81
N HIS A 464 -9.53 19.37 0.98
CA HIS A 464 -10.23 18.13 0.64
C HIS A 464 -10.68 17.32 1.89
N LYS A 465 -9.89 17.31 2.98
CA LYS A 465 -10.27 16.67 4.26
C LYS A 465 -11.45 17.38 4.94
N THR A 466 -11.57 18.70 4.78
CA THR A 466 -12.69 19.49 5.29
C THR A 466 -13.94 19.23 4.44
N TRP A 467 -13.80 19.21 3.11
CA TRP A 467 -14.89 18.88 2.19
C TRP A 467 -15.39 17.45 2.38
N GLU A 468 -14.49 16.49 2.65
CA GLU A 468 -14.86 15.13 3.02
C GLU A 468 -15.74 15.11 4.27
N LYS A 469 -15.39 15.86 5.32
CA LYS A 469 -16.20 15.97 6.55
C LYS A 469 -17.57 16.61 6.26
N ILE A 470 -17.61 17.68 5.47
CA ILE A 470 -18.86 18.36 5.07
C ILE A 470 -19.73 17.40 4.26
N LEU A 471 -19.17 16.71 3.27
CA LEU A 471 -19.90 15.76 2.43
C LEU A 471 -20.40 14.56 3.23
N LYS A 472 -19.62 14.03 4.19
CA LYS A 472 -20.10 12.99 5.12
C LYS A 472 -21.28 13.46 5.97
N LEU A 473 -21.22 14.71 6.43
CA LEU A 473 -22.29 15.33 7.20
C LEU A 473 -23.57 15.52 6.36
N VAL A 474 -23.44 16.05 5.15
CA VAL A 474 -24.56 16.35 4.24
C VAL A 474 -25.19 15.07 3.67
N THR A 475 -24.37 14.12 3.23
CA THR A 475 -24.86 12.86 2.64
C THR A 475 -25.30 11.85 3.69
N ARG A 476 -25.01 12.11 4.99
CA ARG A 476 -25.18 11.17 6.12
C ARG A 476 -24.50 9.81 5.90
N LYS A 477 -23.61 9.68 4.91
CA LYS A 477 -22.84 8.46 4.65
C LYS A 477 -21.53 8.53 5.42
N ARG A 478 -21.24 7.47 6.20
CA ARG A 478 -19.97 7.34 6.94
C ARG A 478 -18.74 7.22 6.02
N LYS A 479 -18.93 6.65 4.82
CA LYS A 479 -17.92 6.52 3.75
C LYS A 479 -18.42 7.16 2.46
N LEU A 480 -17.60 8.00 1.84
CA LEU A 480 -17.84 8.54 0.50
C LEU A 480 -17.21 7.60 -0.52
N SER A 481 -17.81 7.50 -1.71
CA SER A 481 -17.24 6.73 -2.81
C SER A 481 -15.85 7.27 -3.17
N PHE A 482 -14.89 6.40 -3.49
CA PHE A 482 -13.55 6.79 -3.94
C PHE A 482 -13.61 7.76 -5.13
N LEU A 483 -14.62 7.61 -6.00
CA LEU A 483 -14.84 8.49 -7.16
C LEU A 483 -15.05 9.96 -6.76
N VAL A 484 -15.69 10.19 -5.61
CA VAL A 484 -15.89 11.54 -5.05
C VAL A 484 -14.61 12.05 -4.39
N MET A 485 -13.84 11.15 -3.76
CA MET A 485 -12.61 11.51 -3.07
C MET A 485 -11.48 11.86 -4.05
N ASP A 486 -11.38 11.13 -5.16
CA ASP A 486 -10.33 11.32 -6.17
C ASP A 486 -10.49 12.63 -6.94
N LEU A 487 -11.73 13.15 -7.05
CA LEU A 487 -12.00 14.46 -7.60
C LEU A 487 -11.26 15.59 -6.87
N PHE A 488 -10.74 15.37 -5.67
CA PHE A 488 -9.99 16.39 -4.91
C PHE A 488 -8.51 16.05 -4.69
N ARG A 489 -8.02 14.93 -5.25
CA ARG A 489 -6.65 14.45 -5.07
C ARG A 489 -5.68 14.88 -6.17
N HIS A 490 -5.78 16.13 -6.58
CA HIS A 490 -4.89 16.77 -7.55
C HIS A 490 -4.61 18.22 -7.14
N THR A 491 -3.75 18.91 -7.87
CA THR A 491 -3.62 20.38 -7.76
C THR A 491 -4.18 21.03 -9.01
N HIS A 492 -4.65 22.28 -8.92
CA HIS A 492 -5.01 23.03 -10.14
C HIS A 492 -3.90 22.96 -11.18
N HIS A 493 -2.66 23.18 -10.75
CA HIS A 493 -1.49 23.17 -11.62
C HIS A 493 -1.36 21.83 -12.36
N SER A 494 -1.38 20.71 -11.65
CA SER A 494 -1.31 19.39 -12.27
C SER A 494 -2.49 19.08 -13.19
N ALA A 495 -3.72 19.40 -12.79
CA ALA A 495 -4.90 19.16 -13.63
C ALA A 495 -4.89 20.02 -14.90
N TRP A 496 -4.56 21.31 -14.79
CA TRP A 496 -4.47 22.23 -15.92
C TRP A 496 -3.41 21.80 -16.93
N HIS A 497 -2.19 21.57 -16.45
CA HIS A 497 -1.09 21.19 -17.31
C HIS A 497 -1.28 19.82 -17.94
N THR A 498 -1.81 18.84 -17.22
CA THR A 498 -2.15 17.53 -17.81
C THR A 498 -3.23 17.67 -18.88
N MET A 499 -4.29 18.45 -18.63
CA MET A 499 -5.33 18.68 -19.63
C MET A 499 -4.77 19.31 -20.92
N HIS A 500 -3.91 20.33 -20.79
CA HIS A 500 -3.32 20.98 -21.95
C HIS A 500 -2.27 20.13 -22.65
N ASN A 501 -1.35 19.51 -21.92
CA ASN A 501 -0.18 18.87 -22.51
C ASN A 501 -0.40 17.39 -22.85
N VAL A 502 -1.30 16.69 -22.14
CA VAL A 502 -1.64 15.29 -22.41
C VAL A 502 -2.91 15.18 -23.23
N ILE A 503 -4.01 15.80 -22.79
CA ILE A 503 -5.30 15.62 -23.49
C ILE A 503 -5.32 16.41 -24.81
N CYS A 504 -5.01 17.71 -24.76
CA CYS A 504 -5.01 18.53 -25.98
C CYS A 504 -3.72 18.29 -26.78
N GLY A 505 -2.55 18.39 -26.13
CA GLY A 505 -1.25 18.22 -26.78
C GLY A 505 -1.00 16.80 -27.28
N GLY A 506 -1.40 15.78 -26.51
CA GLY A 506 -1.22 14.38 -26.87
C GLY A 506 -2.09 13.90 -28.02
N ALA A 507 -3.16 14.63 -28.38
CA ALA A 507 -3.96 14.33 -29.57
C ALA A 507 -3.08 14.28 -30.85
N LYS A 508 -2.06 15.14 -30.94
CA LYS A 508 -1.09 15.18 -32.06
C LYS A 508 -0.22 13.91 -32.14
N MET A 509 -0.08 13.18 -31.04
CA MET A 509 0.77 11.98 -30.94
C MET A 509 0.01 10.68 -31.15
N MET A 510 -1.32 10.71 -31.14
CA MET A 510 -2.13 9.48 -31.25
C MET A 510 -1.99 8.81 -32.62
N ASP A 511 -1.96 9.59 -33.71
CA ASP A 511 -1.80 9.06 -35.07
C ASP A 511 -0.46 8.29 -35.24
N PRO A 512 0.71 8.89 -34.93
CA PRO A 512 1.97 8.14 -34.94
C PRO A 512 1.97 6.90 -34.04
N CYS A 513 1.37 6.97 -32.84
CA CYS A 513 1.36 5.85 -31.92
C CYS A 513 0.50 4.68 -32.43
N LEU A 514 -0.65 4.97 -33.04
CA LEU A 514 -1.53 3.95 -33.63
C LEU A 514 -0.88 3.28 -34.84
N GLU A 515 -0.15 4.03 -35.66
CA GLU A 515 0.61 3.49 -36.79
C GLU A 515 1.75 2.57 -36.32
N ILE A 516 2.44 2.94 -35.23
CA ILE A 516 3.45 2.05 -34.61
C ILE A 516 2.79 0.78 -34.10
N LEU A 517 1.67 0.88 -33.36
CA LEU A 517 0.93 -0.28 -32.86
C LEU A 517 0.50 -1.24 -33.97
N ARG A 518 0.02 -0.70 -35.09
CA ARG A 518 -0.34 -1.48 -36.28
C ARG A 518 0.85 -2.29 -36.80
N ARG A 519 2.07 -1.74 -36.76
CA ARG A 519 3.30 -2.44 -37.21
C ARG A 519 3.80 -3.47 -36.22
N VAL A 520 3.62 -3.23 -34.92
CA VAL A 520 4.03 -4.16 -33.86
C VAL A 520 3.18 -5.43 -33.86
N GLY A 521 1.93 -5.35 -34.34
CA GLY A 521 1.02 -6.50 -34.38
C GLY A 521 0.54 -6.95 -32.99
N ALA A 522 0.69 -6.10 -31.98
CA ALA A 522 0.17 -6.35 -30.64
C ALA A 522 -1.36 -6.37 -30.65
N ARG A 523 -1.97 -7.19 -29.79
CA ARG A 523 -3.44 -7.27 -29.70
C ARG A 523 -4.00 -5.97 -29.13
N VAL A 524 -4.76 -5.24 -29.94
CA VAL A 524 -5.44 -3.99 -29.55
C VAL A 524 -6.92 -4.28 -29.29
N THR A 525 -7.41 -3.98 -28.10
CA THR A 525 -8.85 -4.05 -27.77
C THR A 525 -9.34 -2.68 -27.32
N VAL A 526 -10.50 -2.25 -27.82
CA VAL A 526 -11.14 -0.98 -27.47
C VAL A 526 -12.51 -1.27 -26.88
N VAL A 527 -12.80 -0.71 -25.71
CA VAL A 527 -14.09 -0.87 -25.02
C VAL A 527 -14.74 0.49 -24.81
N GLN A 528 -15.98 0.66 -25.27
CA GLN A 528 -16.66 1.95 -25.30
C GLN A 528 -18.12 1.84 -24.90
N GLY A 529 -18.62 2.83 -24.16
CA GLY A 529 -20.04 2.90 -23.78
C GLY A 529 -20.90 3.54 -24.87
N SER A 530 -22.06 2.96 -25.18
CA SER A 530 -22.95 3.50 -26.23
C SER A 530 -23.65 4.81 -25.85
N ARG A 531 -23.58 5.24 -24.58
CA ARG A 531 -24.14 6.49 -24.05
C ARG A 531 -23.06 7.32 -23.35
N ASP A 532 -21.81 7.18 -23.78
CA ASP A 532 -20.71 8.00 -23.28
C ASP A 532 -20.88 9.45 -23.80
N GLN A 533 -21.05 10.38 -22.87
CA GLN A 533 -21.19 11.82 -23.16
C GLN A 533 -19.85 12.58 -23.08
N VAL A 534 -18.79 11.92 -22.61
CA VAL A 534 -17.45 12.50 -22.45
C VAL A 534 -16.60 12.15 -23.66
N VAL A 535 -16.59 10.88 -24.05
CA VAL A 535 -15.88 10.39 -25.23
C VAL A 535 -16.90 9.80 -26.20
N PRO A 536 -17.13 10.43 -27.36
CA PRO A 536 -18.08 9.94 -28.36
C PRO A 536 -17.68 8.56 -28.91
N VAL A 537 -18.66 7.72 -29.27
CA VAL A 537 -18.45 6.36 -29.79
C VAL A 537 -17.63 6.36 -31.08
N GLU A 538 -17.73 7.44 -31.85
CA GLU A 538 -16.94 7.70 -33.06
C GLU A 538 -15.45 7.55 -32.80
N CYS A 539 -14.95 7.88 -31.61
CA CYS A 539 -13.52 7.74 -31.28
C CYS A 539 -13.04 6.29 -31.38
N SER A 540 -13.88 5.33 -30.98
CA SER A 540 -13.54 3.90 -31.07
C SER A 540 -13.60 3.40 -32.51
N ASN A 541 -14.56 3.88 -33.30
CA ASN A 541 -14.64 3.58 -34.72
C ASN A 541 -13.43 4.13 -35.48
N ASN A 542 -12.99 5.33 -35.12
CA ASN A 542 -11.81 5.97 -35.67
C ASN A 542 -10.53 5.14 -35.42
N ILE A 543 -10.36 4.58 -34.21
CA ILE A 543 -9.24 3.68 -33.93
C ILE A 543 -9.33 2.42 -34.78
N LYS A 544 -10.52 1.85 -35.00
CA LYS A 544 -10.72 0.69 -35.88
C LYS A 544 -10.36 0.96 -37.34
N VAL A 545 -10.56 2.19 -37.82
CA VAL A 545 -10.13 2.60 -39.16
C VAL A 545 -8.61 2.62 -39.26
N MET A 546 -7.93 3.17 -38.25
CA MET A 546 -6.46 3.27 -38.23
C MET A 546 -5.76 1.94 -37.95
N VAL A 547 -6.36 1.11 -37.10
CA VAL A 547 -5.87 -0.22 -36.72
C VAL A 547 -6.98 -1.24 -37.03
N PRO A 548 -7.05 -1.74 -38.28
CA PRO A 548 -8.12 -2.66 -38.72
C PRO A 548 -8.20 -3.94 -37.88
N ASP A 549 -7.10 -4.39 -37.30
CA ASP A 549 -7.03 -5.59 -36.46
C ASP A 549 -7.51 -5.35 -35.02
N ALA A 550 -7.79 -4.11 -34.62
CA ALA A 550 -8.26 -3.79 -33.27
C ALA A 550 -9.66 -4.35 -33.00
N GLU A 551 -9.88 -5.02 -31.88
CA GLU A 551 -11.21 -5.50 -31.47
C GLU A 551 -11.99 -4.38 -30.80
N VAL A 552 -13.15 -3.97 -31.32
CA VAL A 552 -13.98 -2.92 -30.70
C VAL A 552 -15.24 -3.51 -30.07
N LYS A 553 -15.36 -3.38 -28.75
CA LYS A 553 -16.53 -3.80 -27.96
C LYS A 553 -17.35 -2.58 -27.53
N ILE A 554 -18.57 -2.45 -28.07
CA ILE A 554 -19.52 -1.40 -27.66
C ILE A 554 -20.48 -1.92 -26.60
N ILE A 555 -20.45 -1.33 -25.40
CA ILE A 555 -21.30 -1.70 -24.27
C ILE A 555 -22.60 -0.90 -24.30
N LYS A 556 -23.70 -1.58 -24.62
CA LYS A 556 -25.02 -0.96 -24.76
C LYS A 556 -25.50 -0.34 -23.45
N GLY A 557 -25.89 0.94 -23.49
CA GLY A 557 -26.45 1.67 -22.36
C GLY A 557 -25.43 2.15 -21.32
N ALA A 558 -24.16 1.83 -21.47
CA ALA A 558 -23.09 2.30 -20.59
C ALA A 558 -22.68 3.74 -20.92
N ASN A 559 -22.41 4.53 -19.88
CA ASN A 559 -21.78 5.85 -19.95
C ASN A 559 -20.27 5.72 -19.67
N HIS A 560 -19.52 6.83 -19.68
CA HIS A 560 -18.06 6.88 -19.54
C HIS A 560 -17.46 6.00 -18.42
N ASN A 561 -18.14 5.91 -17.27
CA ASN A 561 -17.67 5.14 -16.11
C ASN A 561 -18.34 3.76 -16.01
N LYS A 562 -19.60 3.62 -16.46
CA LYS A 562 -20.35 2.34 -16.45
C LYS A 562 -19.85 1.31 -17.44
N VAL A 563 -18.87 1.65 -18.27
CA VAL A 563 -18.12 0.66 -19.05
C VAL A 563 -17.40 -0.32 -18.12
N ILE A 564 -16.92 0.19 -16.98
CA ILE A 564 -16.22 -0.56 -15.92
C ILE A 564 -17.17 -0.79 -14.73
N MET A 565 -17.77 0.28 -14.19
CA MET A 565 -18.58 0.23 -12.98
C MET A 565 -19.94 -0.44 -13.20
N GLY A 566 -20.28 -1.38 -12.33
CA GLY A 566 -21.46 -2.25 -12.43
C GLY A 566 -21.29 -3.41 -13.41
N ARG A 567 -20.09 -3.60 -13.97
CA ARG A 567 -19.70 -4.72 -14.84
C ARG A 567 -18.32 -5.26 -14.47
N GLU A 568 -17.90 -5.11 -13.22
CA GLU A 568 -16.56 -5.37 -12.72
C GLU A 568 -16.11 -6.81 -13.04
N LYS A 569 -16.91 -7.79 -12.62
CA LYS A 569 -16.64 -9.22 -12.86
C LYS A 569 -16.56 -9.55 -14.34
N GLN A 570 -17.53 -9.10 -15.12
CA GLN A 570 -17.56 -9.36 -16.57
C GLN A 570 -16.36 -8.72 -17.28
N PHE A 571 -15.97 -7.51 -16.86
CA PHE A 571 -14.83 -6.81 -17.43
C PHE A 571 -13.50 -7.49 -17.04
N ALA A 572 -13.38 -8.01 -15.82
CA ALA A 572 -12.24 -8.81 -15.40
C ALA A 572 -12.12 -10.10 -16.22
N GLU A 573 -13.22 -10.84 -16.41
CA GLU A 573 -13.27 -12.02 -17.29
C GLU A 573 -12.89 -11.70 -18.75
N ASP A 574 -13.39 -10.58 -19.28
CA ASP A 574 -13.03 -10.09 -20.61
C ASP A 574 -11.51 -9.84 -20.72
N LEU A 575 -10.90 -9.27 -19.68
CA LEU A 575 -9.46 -9.00 -19.64
C LEU A 575 -8.63 -10.28 -19.59
N GLU A 576 -8.98 -11.23 -18.72
CA GLU A 576 -8.29 -12.52 -18.63
C GLU A 576 -8.34 -13.27 -19.95
N HIS A 577 -9.50 -13.28 -20.62
CA HIS A 577 -9.62 -13.89 -21.95
C HIS A 577 -8.74 -13.21 -23.00
N ILE A 578 -8.61 -11.88 -22.97
CA ILE A 578 -7.73 -11.14 -23.89
C ILE A 578 -6.27 -11.57 -23.65
N TRP A 579 -5.83 -11.62 -22.39
CA TRP A 579 -4.44 -11.95 -22.05
C TRP A 579 -4.10 -13.41 -22.33
N ASP A 580 -4.95 -14.35 -21.92
CA ASP A 580 -4.75 -15.79 -22.19
C ASP A 580 -4.71 -16.06 -23.71
N SER A 581 -5.54 -15.38 -24.52
CA SER A 581 -5.53 -15.55 -25.98
C SER A 581 -4.22 -15.12 -26.67
N VAL A 582 -3.48 -14.17 -26.06
CA VAL A 582 -2.18 -13.74 -26.59
C VAL A 582 -1.13 -14.82 -26.33
N ASN A 583 -1.20 -15.50 -25.19
CA ASN A 583 -0.29 -16.59 -24.84
C ASN A 583 -0.47 -17.81 -25.74
N ASP A 584 -1.72 -18.17 -26.03
CA ASP A 584 -2.01 -19.28 -26.93
C ASP A 584 -1.50 -19.01 -28.36
N ALA A 585 -1.57 -17.75 -28.82
CA ALA A 585 -1.06 -17.35 -30.13
C ALA A 585 0.48 -17.33 -30.20
N VAL A 586 1.18 -17.12 -29.07
CA VAL A 586 2.65 -17.20 -28.99
C VAL A 586 3.11 -18.65 -28.91
N ASN A 587 2.42 -19.51 -28.17
CA ASN A 587 2.77 -20.92 -28.00
C ASN A 587 2.45 -21.81 -29.22
N SER A 588 1.64 -21.32 -30.17
CA SER A 588 1.25 -22.01 -31.40
C SER A 588 2.09 -21.62 -32.63
N ARG A 589 3.06 -20.70 -32.47
CA ARG A 589 4.07 -20.32 -33.47
C ARG A 589 5.40 -20.93 -33.11
#